data_AF-A0A073AWI5-F1
#
_entry.id   AF-A0A073AWI5-F1
#
_cell.length_a   1.000
_cell.length_b   1.000
_cell.length_c   1.000
_cell.angle_alpha   90.00
_cell.angle_beta   90.00
_cell.angle_gamma   90.00
#
_symmetry.space_group_name_H-M   'P 1'
#
loop_
_entity.id
_entity.type
_entity.pdbx_description
1 polymer ?
#
loop_
_entity_poly.entity_id
_entity_poly.type
_entity_poly.pdbx_seq_one_letter_code
_entity_poly.pdbx_strand_id
1 'polypeptide(L)' 'MHYWMPVIEERGVRHAFRGHRWDGQSRDKTVCGLNVPMVKPSQMDWITFPTCMTCWKILAQESQD' A
#
# COMPACT_ATOMS: atom_id res chain seq x y z
N MET A 1 -11.19 1.34 -7.63
CA MET A 1 -10.35 2.46 -7.13
C MET A 1 -9.38 1.97 -6.07
N HIS A 2 -8.15 2.50 -6.03
CA HIS A 2 -7.11 2.14 -5.06
C HIS A 2 -6.25 3.35 -4.70
N TYR A 3 -5.53 3.27 -3.58
CA TYR A 3 -4.49 4.22 -3.21
C TYR A 3 -3.24 3.46 -2.74
N TRP A 4 -2.08 4.12 -2.82
CA TRP A 4 -0.80 3.56 -2.38
C TRP A 4 -0.37 4.22 -1.09
N MET A 5 0.24 3.48 -0.17
CA MET A 5 0.80 4.03 1.07
C MET A 5 2.04 3.24 1.53
N PRO A 6 3.14 3.91 1.92
CA PRO A 6 4.26 3.28 2.61
C PRO A 6 3.79 2.67 3.94
N VAL A 7 4.21 1.44 4.18
CA VAL A 7 3.98 0.70 5.42
C VAL A 7 5.33 0.37 6.02
N ILE A 8 5.53 0.76 7.27
CA ILE A 8 6.74 0.47 8.04
C ILE A 8 6.63 -0.97 8.55
N GLU A 9 7.05 -1.91 7.70
CA GLU A 9 7.36 -3.30 8.07
C GLU A 9 8.88 -3.46 8.24
N GLU A 10 9.40 -4.70 8.28
CA GLU A 10 10.84 -4.97 8.50
C GLU A 10 11.79 -4.19 7.58
N ARG A 11 11.43 -3.99 6.31
CA ARG A 11 12.24 -3.25 5.33
C ARG A 11 11.54 -2.04 4.72
N GLY A 12 10.30 -1.78 5.13
CA GLY A 12 9.46 -0.76 4.52
C GLY A 12 9.03 -1.10 3.09
N VAL A 13 7.73 -1.01 2.79
CA VAL A 13 7.23 -1.24 1.44
C VAL A 13 5.97 -0.42 1.19
N ARG A 14 5.80 0.06 -0.03
CA ARG A 14 4.58 0.77 -0.45
C ARG A 14 3.56 -0.22 -0.98
N HIS A 15 2.52 -0.48 -0.19
CA HIS A 15 1.39 -1.31 -0.58
C HIS A 15 0.29 -0.50 -1.24
N ALA A 16 -0.55 -1.17 -2.03
CA ALA A 16 -1.83 -0.64 -2.46
C ALA A 16 -2.94 -1.12 -1.52
N PHE A 17 -3.95 -0.28 -1.36
CA PHE A 17 -5.15 -0.51 -0.56
C PHE A 17 -6.39 -0.15 -1.40
N ARG A 18 -7.53 -0.76 -1.09
CA ARG A 18 -8.80 -0.44 -1.78
C ARG A 18 -9.40 0.85 -1.22
N GLY A 19 -10.09 1.60 -2.08
CA GLY A 19 -10.74 2.86 -1.70
C GLY A 19 -10.02 4.08 -2.27
N HIS A 20 -10.33 5.26 -1.72
CA HIS A 20 -9.93 6.55 -2.28
C HIS A 20 -8.63 7.10 -1.67
N ARG A 21 -8.46 6.96 -0.34
CA ARG A 21 -7.32 7.41 0.44
C ARG A 21 -7.31 6.75 1.81
N TRP A 22 -6.20 6.89 2.53
CA TRP A 22 -6.14 6.63 3.97
C TRP A 22 -6.90 7.74 4.72
N ASP A 23 -7.73 7.37 5.70
CA ASP A 23 -8.55 8.31 6.48
C ASP A 23 -8.32 8.14 8.00
N GLY A 24 -7.16 7.61 8.38
CA GLY A 24 -6.74 7.48 9.78
C GLY A 24 -6.98 6.12 10.43
N GLN A 25 -7.40 5.11 9.66
CA GLN A 25 -7.52 3.75 10.19
C GLN A 25 -6.16 3.22 10.69
N SER A 26 -6.16 2.48 11.80
CA SER A 26 -4.94 1.95 12.43
C SER A 26 -4.42 0.67 11.78
N ARG A 27 -5.26 0.00 10.99
CA ARG A 27 -4.95 -1.20 10.21
C ARG A 27 -5.83 -1.25 8.98
N ASP A 28 -5.33 -1.89 7.93
CA ASP A 28 -6.13 -2.16 6.73
C ASP A 28 -5.56 -3.36 5.97
N LYS A 29 -6.35 -3.91 5.05
CA LYS A 29 -5.98 -5.01 4.18
C LYS A 29 -5.41 -4.47 2.87
N THR A 30 -4.18 -4.87 2.56
CA THR A 30 -3.52 -4.55 1.30
C THR A 30 -4.16 -5.33 0.15
N VAL A 31 -3.96 -4.86 -1.08
CA VAL A 31 -4.40 -5.57 -2.29
C VAL A 31 -3.76 -6.96 -2.40
N CYS A 32 -2.52 -7.14 -1.93
CA CYS A 32 -1.87 -8.44 -1.89
C CYS A 32 -2.32 -9.33 -0.71
N GLY A 33 -3.31 -8.89 0.07
CA GLY A 33 -4.00 -9.70 1.08
C GLY A 33 -3.43 -9.62 2.49
N LEU A 34 -2.37 -8.85 2.73
CA LEU A 34 -1.77 -8.66 4.05
C LEU A 34 -2.62 -7.71 4.89
N ASN A 35 -2.82 -8.03 6.17
CA ASN A 35 -3.41 -7.10 7.13
C ASN A 35 -2.28 -6.42 7.92
N VAL A 36 -2.08 -5.13 7.71
CA VAL A 36 -0.90 -4.40 8.17
C VAL A 36 -1.28 -3.23 9.08
N PRO A 37 -0.44 -2.87 10.07
CA PRO A 37 -0.63 -1.63 10.80
C PRO A 37 -0.41 -0.44 9.87
N MET A 38 -1.17 0.64 10.09
CA MET A 38 -1.09 1.87 9.34
C MET A 38 -0.72 3.02 10.25
N VAL A 39 0.31 3.75 9.84
CA VAL A 39 0.80 4.96 10.49
C VAL A 39 1.05 6.01 9.44
N LYS A 40 0.98 7.30 9.80
CA LYS A 40 1.23 8.38 8.85
C LYS A 40 2.66 8.27 8.33
N PRO A 41 2.87 8.06 7.01
CA PRO A 41 4.20 7.97 6.44
C PRO A 41 4.88 9.35 6.42
N SER A 42 6.19 9.36 6.65
CA SER A 42 7.04 10.52 6.43
C SER A 42 7.31 10.73 4.94
N GLN A 43 7.80 11.91 4.55
CA GLN A 43 8.23 12.16 3.18
C GLN A 43 9.36 11.20 2.74
N MET A 44 10.25 10.82 3.67
CA MET A 44 11.35 9.89 3.38
C MET A 44 10.85 8.48 3.07
N ASP A 45 9.79 8.02 3.72
CA ASP A 45 9.20 6.70 3.45
C ASP A 45 8.68 6.63 2.00
N TRP A 46 8.07 7.72 1.50
CA TRP A 46 7.60 7.78 0.12
C TRP A 46 8.72 7.70 -0.92
N ILE A 47 9.90 8.24 -0.59
CA ILE A 47 11.08 8.26 -1.47
C ILE A 47 11.79 6.91 -1.43
N THR A 48 11.94 6.33 -0.24
CA THR A 48 12.83 5.18 -0.01
C THR A 48 12.12 3.84 -0.11
N PHE A 49 10.81 3.75 0.18
CA PHE A 49 10.14 2.46 0.21
C PHE A 49 9.79 2.01 -1.21
N PRO A 50 10.23 0.81 -1.62
CA PRO A 50 9.90 0.28 -2.93
C PRO A 50 8.41 -0.04 -3.03
N THR A 51 7.90 -0.09 -4.27
CA THR A 51 6.53 -0.55 -4.54
C THR A 51 6.40 -2.06 -4.28
N CYS A 52 5.34 -2.50 -3.61
CA CYS A 52 5.00 -3.90 -3.49
C CYS A 52 4.66 -4.48 -4.88
N MET A 53 5.52 -5.35 -5.40
CA MET A 53 5.35 -5.94 -6.74
C MET A 53 4.09 -6.80 -6.86
N THR A 54 3.65 -7.45 -5.78
CA THR A 54 2.42 -8.25 -5.79
C THR A 54 1.18 -7.37 -5.94
N CYS A 55 1.10 -6.27 -5.16
CA CYS A 55 0.01 -5.29 -5.32
C CYS A 55 -0.01 -4.70 -6.73
N TRP A 56 1.16 -4.38 -7.29
CA TRP A 56 1.26 -3.81 -8.63
C TRP A 56 0.74 -4.77 -9.70
N LYS A 57 1.17 -6.05 -9.66
CA LYS A 57 0.74 -7.07 -10.63
C LYS A 57 -0.77 -7.31 -10.59
N ILE A 58 -1.36 -7.39 -9.39
CA ILE A 58 -2.81 -7.58 -9.23
C ILE A 58 -3.59 -6.42 -9.87
N LEU A 59 -3.21 -5.18 -9.56
CA LEU A 59 -3.88 -4.00 -10.11
C LEU A 59 -3.67 -3.83 -11.62
N ALA A 60 -2.49 -4.20 -12.13
CA ALA A 60 -2.21 -4.18 -13.56
C ALA A 60 -3.11 -5.17 -14.31
N GLN A 61 -3.32 -6.38 -13.76
CA GLN A 61 -4.23 -7.37 -14.35
C GLN A 61 -5.68 -6.89 -14.38
N GLU A 62 -6.16 -6.30 -13.28
CA GLU A 62 -7.53 -5.76 -13.19
C GLU A 62 -7.79 -4.57 -14.13
N SER A 63 -6.74 -3.92 -14.63
CA SER A 63 -6.86 -2.79 -15.55
C SER A 63 -6.93 -3.22 -17.02
N GLN A 64 -6.79 -4.52 -17.29
CA GLN A 64 -6.85 -5.12 -18.63
C GLN A 64 -8.18 -5.84 -18.89
N ASP A 65 -9.03 -5.96 -17.87
CA ASP A 65 -10.38 -6.54 -17.91
C ASP A 65 -11.44 -5.43 -18.05
#